data_AF-A0A848VTH6-F1
#
_entry.id   AF-A0A848VTH6-F1
#
_cell.length_a   1.000
_cell.length_b   1.000
_cell.length_c   1.000
_cell.angle_alpha   90.00
_cell.angle_beta   90.00
_cell.angle_gamma   90.00
#
_symmetry.space_group_name_H-M   'P 1'
#
loop_
_entity.id
_entity.type
_entity.pdbx_description
1 polymer ?
#
loop_
_entity_poly.entity_id
_entity_poly.type
_entity_poly.pdbx_seq_one_letter_code
_entity_poly.pdbx_strand_id
1 'polypeptide(L)' 'MAKLTKTTLFKASTSRSETLLDKTTRAVKLILDEETELRKTKTERLRKARLELESDTPEKATKKDLKGSRTKSMLKASN' A
#
# COMPACT_ATOMS: atom_id res chain seq x y z
N MET A 1 25.72 -17.55 -53.62
CA MET A 1 25.20 -16.23 -53.24
C MET A 1 23.84 -16.41 -52.55
N ALA A 2 23.75 -16.20 -51.24
CA ALA A 2 22.47 -16.34 -50.53
C ALA A 2 21.56 -15.14 -50.83
N LYS A 3 20.30 -15.39 -51.21
CA LYS A 3 19.32 -14.35 -51.52
C LYS A 3 18.65 -13.88 -50.22
N LEU A 4 18.96 -12.66 -49.79
CA LEU A 4 18.32 -12.02 -48.63
C LEU A 4 16.93 -11.49 -49.04
N THR A 5 15.88 -11.89 -48.32
CA THR A 5 14.50 -11.42 -48.53
C THR A 5 14.13 -10.39 -47.46
N LYS A 6 13.18 -9.48 -47.73
CA LYS A 6 12.79 -8.39 -46.81
C LYS A 6 12.39 -8.88 -45.40
N THR A 7 11.96 -10.13 -45.28
CA THR A 7 11.56 -10.77 -44.02
C THR A 7 12.74 -11.28 -43.19
N THR A 8 13.92 -11.45 -43.79
CA THR A 8 15.13 -11.93 -43.08
C THR A 8 16.15 -10.83 -42.82
N LEU A 9 15.89 -9.61 -43.31
CA LEU A 9 16.80 -8.47 -43.19
C LEU A 9 16.92 -7.95 -41.74
N PHE A 10 15.84 -8.07 -40.96
CA PHE A 10 15.83 -7.72 -39.54
C PHE A 10 15.43 -8.93 -38.72
N LYS A 11 16.40 -9.52 -38.01
CA LYS A 11 16.12 -10.54 -37.00
C LYS A 11 15.43 -9.83 -35.83
N ALA A 12 14.26 -10.31 -35.42
CA ALA A 12 13.65 -9.87 -34.16
C ALA A 12 14.65 -10.13 -33.02
N SER A 13 15.03 -9.08 -32.30
CA SER A 13 15.93 -9.22 -31.15
C SER A 13 15.23 -10.09 -30.11
N THR A 14 15.84 -11.22 -29.77
CA THR A 14 15.35 -12.06 -28.67
C THR A 14 15.42 -11.24 -27.38
N SER A 15 14.36 -11.28 -26.57
CA SER A 15 14.33 -10.62 -25.27
C SER A 15 15.57 -11.02 -24.47
N ARG A 16 16.30 -10.04 -23.95
CA ARG A 16 17.49 -10.28 -23.13
C ARG A 16 17.09 -11.10 -21.91
N SER A 17 17.87 -12.13 -21.59
CA SER A 17 17.69 -12.88 -20.36
C SER A 17 17.91 -11.95 -19.15
N GLU A 18 17.00 -12.01 -18.18
CA GLU A 18 17.11 -11.23 -16.94
C GLU A 18 18.40 -11.61 -16.20
N THR A 19 19.19 -10.59 -15.86
CA THR A 19 20.37 -10.76 -15.01
C THR A 19 19.95 -11.02 -13.56
N LEU A 20 20.88 -11.47 -12.72
CA LEU A 20 20.61 -11.63 -11.28
C LEU A 20 20.17 -10.31 -10.63
N LEU A 21 20.72 -9.18 -11.07
CA LEU A 21 20.33 -7.86 -10.58
C LEU A 21 18.91 -7.47 -10.98
N ASP A 22 18.48 -7.84 -12.19
CA ASP A 22 17.12 -7.57 -12.65
C ASP A 22 16.11 -8.36 -11.81
N LYS A 23 16.45 -9.61 -11.48
CA LYS A 23 15.63 -10.47 -10.62
C LYS A 23 15.47 -9.91 -9.21
N THR A 24 16.57 -9.48 -8.58
CA THR A 24 16.49 -8.89 -7.24
C THR A 24 15.75 -7.56 -7.25
N THR A 25 15.97 -6.73 -8.27
CA THR A 25 15.24 -5.46 -8.46
C THR A 25 13.75 -5.72 -8.62
N ARG A 26 13.36 -6.74 -9.38
CA ARG A 26 11.96 -7.15 -9.54
C ARG A 26 11.36 -7.62 -8.22
N ALA A 27 12.07 -8.46 -7.48
CA ALA A 27 11.60 -8.94 -6.17
C ALA A 27 11.38 -7.77 -5.19
N VAL A 28 12.32 -6.83 -5.11
CA VAL A 28 12.19 -5.64 -4.25
C VAL A 28 10.97 -4.80 -4.63
N LYS A 29 10.75 -4.56 -5.93
CA LYS A 29 9.57 -3.81 -6.40
C LYS A 29 8.26 -4.49 -5.99
N LEU A 30 8.17 -5.81 -6.21
CA LEU A 30 6.98 -6.56 -5.83
C LEU A 30 6.68 -6.47 -4.33
N ILE A 31 7.70 -6.60 -3.49
CA ILE A 31 7.55 -6.46 -2.03
C ILE A 31 7.01 -5.09 -1.65
N LEU A 32 7.57 -4.03 -2.23
CA LEU A 32 7.14 -2.66 -1.96
C LEU A 32 5.71 -2.42 -2.41
N ASP A 33 5.37 -2.87 -3.62
CA ASP A 33 4.04 -2.69 -4.19
C ASP A 33 3.00 -3.42 -3.32
N GLU A 34 3.24 -4.69 -2.98
CA GLU A 34 2.36 -5.47 -2.10
C GLU A 34 2.16 -4.79 -0.73
N GLU A 35 3.24 -4.32 -0.09
CA GLU A 35 3.15 -3.62 1.19
C GLU A 35 2.35 -2.31 1.06
N THR A 36 2.55 -1.55 -0.03
CA THR A 36 1.82 -0.32 -0.25
C THR A 36 0.33 -0.57 -0.46
N GLU A 37 -0.05 -1.62 -1.18
CA GLU A 37 -1.45 -2.00 -1.38
C GLU A 37 -2.11 -2.45 -0.08
N LEU A 38 -1.41 -3.20 0.77
CA LEU A 38 -1.89 -3.55 2.11
C LEU A 38 -2.12 -2.30 2.98
N ARG A 39 -1.22 -1.31 2.90
CA ARG A 39 -1.38 -0.04 3.62
C ARG A 39 -2.54 0.80 3.08
N LYS A 40 -2.70 0.88 1.75
CA LYS A 40 -3.80 1.59 1.09
C LYS A 40 -5.15 1.00 1.47
N THR A 41 -5.33 -0.31 1.30
CA THR A 41 -6.57 -1.01 1.64
C THR A 41 -6.99 -0.82 3.10
N LYS A 42 -6.03 -0.92 4.04
CA LYS A 42 -6.28 -0.62 5.46
C LYS A 42 -6.74 0.83 5.67
N THR A 43 -6.05 1.78 5.03
CA THR A 43 -6.35 3.21 5.15
C THR A 43 -7.74 3.52 4.58
N GLU A 44 -8.08 2.95 3.44
CA GLU A 44 -9.41 3.09 2.83
C GLU A 44 -10.51 2.51 3.72
N ARG A 45 -10.29 1.32 4.30
CA ARG A 45 -11.23 0.72 5.25
C ARG A 45 -11.46 1.63 6.46
N LEU A 46 -10.39 2.16 7.06
CA LEU A 46 -10.50 3.07 8.20
C LEU A 46 -11.18 4.39 7.82
N ARG A 47 -10.91 4.91 6.62
CA ARG A 47 -11.55 6.12 6.11
C ARG A 47 -13.06 5.92 5.91
N LYS A 48 -13.46 4.79 5.33
CA LYS A 48 -14.89 4.42 5.20
C LYS A 48 -15.57 4.32 6.56
N ALA A 49 -14.96 3.59 7.50
CA ALA A 49 -15.50 3.47 8.85
C ALA A 49 -15.64 4.84 9.57
N ARG A 50 -14.69 5.77 9.39
CA ARG A 50 -14.82 7.13 9.93
C ARG A 50 -15.99 7.89 9.30
N LEU A 51 -16.17 7.77 7.98
CA LEU A 51 -17.25 8.45 7.26
C LEU A 51 -18.63 7.90 7.63
N GLU A 52 -18.76 6.59 7.82
CA GLU A 52 -19.97 5.95 8.34
C GLU A 52 -20.30 6.46 9.74
N LEU A 53 -19.31 6.52 10.64
CA LEU A 53 -19.50 7.07 11.99
C LEU A 53 -19.88 8.56 11.99
N GLU A 54 -19.29 9.37 11.11
CA GLU A 54 -19.64 10.79 10.94
C GLU A 54 -21.04 10.97 10.34
N SER A 55 -21.49 10.04 9.50
CA SER A 55 -22.85 10.05 8.92
C SER A 55 -23.90 9.61 9.95
N ASP A 56 -23.55 8.65 10.81
CA ASP A 56 -24.41 8.11 11.86
C ASP A 56 -24.40 8.96 13.15
N THR A 57 -23.45 9.88 13.30
CA THR A 57 -23.51 10.87 14.38
C THR A 57 -24.33 12.08 13.92
N PRO A 58 -25.58 12.24 14.37
CA PRO A 58 -26.25 13.52 14.19
C PRO A 58 -25.39 14.60 14.86
N GLU A 59 -25.25 15.75 14.19
CA GLU A 59 -24.48 16.97 14.53
C GLU A 59 -24.61 17.54 15.97
N LYS A 60 -25.26 16.82 16.89
CA LYS A 60 -25.50 17.21 18.29
C LYS A 60 -24.76 16.31 19.28
N ALA A 61 -23.44 16.36 19.27
CA ALA A 61 -22.66 16.12 20.49
C ALA A 61 -21.82 17.35 20.78
N THR A 62 -22.51 18.36 21.31
CA THR A 62 -21.93 19.59 21.85
C THR A 62 -20.79 19.28 22.81
N LYS A 63 -19.58 19.72 22.49
CA LYS A 63 -18.53 20.25 23.39
C LYS A 63 -18.70 19.95 24.90
N LYS A 64 -18.66 18.69 25.38
CA LYS A 64 -18.63 18.44 26.85
C LYS A 64 -17.86 17.24 27.38
N ASP A 65 -17.41 16.29 26.56
CA ASP A 65 -16.83 15.05 27.11
C ASP A 65 -15.31 14.88 26.95
N LEU A 66 -14.56 15.98 26.75
CA LEU A 66 -13.08 15.93 26.71
C LEU A 66 -12.41 15.93 28.10
N LYS A 67 -13.16 15.75 29.19
CA LYS A 67 -12.63 15.84 30.56
C LYS A 67 -12.79 14.53 31.35
N GLY A 68 -12.31 13.40 30.82
CA GLY A 68 -12.38 12.17 31.61
C GLY A 68 -11.78 10.90 31.00
N SER A 69 -10.49 10.86 30.66
CA SER A 69 -9.85 9.55 30.46
C SER A 69 -8.36 9.43 30.79
N ARG A 70 -7.67 10.49 31.27
CA ARG A 70 -6.21 10.46 31.47
C ARG A 70 -5.69 10.15 32.88
N THR A 71 -6.51 9.71 33.84
CA THR A 71 -6.03 9.54 35.23
C THR A 71 -6.12 8.13 35.82
N LYS A 72 -6.71 7.12 35.15
CA LYS A 72 -6.82 5.76 35.74
C LYS A 72 -5.62 4.84 35.48
N SER A 73 -4.73 5.16 34.54
CA SER A 73 -3.57 4.30 34.23
C SER A 73 -2.31 4.62 35.04
N MET A 74 -2.24 5.74 35.78
CA MET A 74 -1.03 6.16 36.50
C MET A 74 -0.96 5.66 37.96
N LEU A 75 -2.04 5.06 38.50
CA LEU A 75 -2.11 4.63 39.91
C LEU A 75 -1.84 3.13 40.14
N LYS A 76 -1.56 2.35 39.09
CA LYS A 76 -1.35 0.89 39.21
C LYS A 76 0.11 0.46 39.09
N ALA A 77 1.05 1.41 39.16
CA ALA A 77 2.50 1.16 39.07
C ALA A 77 3.25 1.49 40.37
N SER A 78 2.60 1.32 41.53
CA SER A 78 3.25 1.40 42.84
C SER A 78 2.54 0.47 43.82
N ASN A 79 3.03 -0.76 43.91
CA ASN A 79 3.14 -1.58 45.13
C ASN A 79 3.92 -2.85 44.80
#